data_AF-A0A6I3M474-F1
#
_entry.id   AF-A0A6I3M474-F1
#
_cell.length_a   1.000
_cell.length_b   1.000
_cell.length_c   1.000
_cell.angle_alpha   90.00
_cell.angle_beta   90.00
_cell.angle_gamma   90.00
#
_symmetry.space_group_name_H-M   'P 1'
#
loop_
_entity.id
_entity.type
_entity.pdbx_description
1 polymer ?
#
loop_
_entity_poly.entity_id
_entity_poly.type
_entity_poly.pdbx_seq_one_letter_code
_entity_poly.pdbx_strand_id
1 'polypeptide(L)'
;MSVTQEQTPPEAEAVLADEPEVRRALSEADRGSVAGVVAHHPSSPLAWAELADLADSEGRALDAFAYAVVAVDLARGSLEASGWRPGEPVPWSEESNRAYLRALDAERRAAARLGLDERAARAASDLEGADAEAPARIASEFTPTQVITVVGAAAGLFAPAVGTEARTGEPLAEPDAADAAGED
;
A
#
# COMPACT_ATOMS: atom_id res chain seq x y z
N MET A 1 45.07 -18.28 -31.77
CA MET A 1 44.39 -17.14 -31.14
C MET A 1 43.28 -17.72 -30.28
N SER A 2 43.52 -17.86 -28.98
CA SER A 2 42.50 -18.34 -28.04
C SER A 2 41.94 -17.11 -27.34
N VAL A 3 40.69 -16.79 -27.65
CA VAL A 3 39.92 -15.75 -26.95
C VAL A 3 39.51 -16.36 -25.62
N THR A 4 40.21 -16.01 -24.54
CA THR A 4 39.71 -16.24 -23.18
C THR A 4 38.49 -15.36 -23.02
N GLN A 5 37.30 -15.96 -23.01
CA GLN A 5 36.09 -15.28 -22.56
C GLN A 5 36.30 -14.99 -21.07
N GLU A 6 36.63 -13.74 -20.76
CA GLU A 6 36.68 -13.22 -19.40
C GLU A 6 35.22 -13.22 -18.90
N GLN A 7 34.86 -14.29 -18.18
CA GLN A 7 33.58 -14.36 -17.50
C GLN A 7 33.64 -13.39 -16.31
N THR A 8 33.12 -12.19 -16.53
CA THR A 8 32.77 -11.26 -15.45
C THR A 8 31.95 -12.04 -14.41
N PRO A 9 32.37 -12.07 -13.13
CA PRO A 9 31.58 -12.73 -12.10
C PRO A 9 30.20 -12.05 -12.04
N PRO A 10 29.11 -12.79 -11.78
CA PRO A 10 27.80 -12.16 -11.64
C PRO A 10 27.92 -11.12 -10.52
N GLU A 11 27.70 -9.85 -10.87
CA GLU A 11 27.43 -8.82 -9.87
C GLU A 11 26.29 -9.34 -9.01
N ALA A 12 26.44 -9.29 -7.68
CA ALA A 12 25.43 -9.80 -6.78
C ALA A 12 24.16 -8.96 -6.98
N GLU A 13 23.22 -9.49 -7.76
CA GLU A 13 21.94 -8.85 -8.02
C GLU A 13 21.20 -8.71 -6.68
N ALA A 14 20.57 -7.56 -6.46
CA ALA A 14 19.84 -7.31 -5.23
C ALA A 14 18.57 -8.16 -5.22
N VAL A 15 18.46 -9.07 -4.25
CA VAL A 15 17.34 -10.01 -4.14
C VAL A 15 16.70 -9.91 -2.75
N LEU A 16 15.38 -9.69 -2.73
CA LEU A 16 14.57 -9.80 -1.53
C LEU A 16 14.53 -11.24 -1.02
N ALA A 17 14.41 -11.42 0.31
CA ALA A 17 14.16 -12.74 0.89
C ALA A 17 12.89 -13.36 0.28
N ASP A 18 12.97 -14.62 -0.14
CA ASP A 18 11.80 -15.34 -0.63
C ASP A 18 10.88 -15.72 0.54
N GLU A 19 9.58 -15.45 0.37
CA GLU A 19 8.53 -15.67 1.38
C GLU A 19 7.46 -16.65 0.85
N PRO A 20 7.79 -17.94 0.63
CA PRO A 20 6.88 -18.90 0.01
C PRO A 20 5.63 -19.14 0.85
N GLU A 21 5.73 -19.08 2.18
CA GLU A 21 4.59 -19.19 3.08
C GLU A 21 3.60 -18.03 2.94
N VAL A 22 4.10 -16.80 2.77
CA VAL A 22 3.26 -15.62 2.55
C VAL A 22 2.60 -15.69 1.18
N ARG A 23 3.36 -16.05 0.14
CA ARG A 23 2.82 -16.24 -1.22
C ARG A 23 1.69 -17.28 -1.24
N ARG A 24 1.87 -18.39 -0.53
CA ARG A 24 0.81 -19.40 -0.37
C ARG A 24 -0.40 -18.84 0.37
N ALA A 25 -0.19 -18.19 1.52
CA ALA A 25 -1.29 -17.61 2.30
C ALA A 25 -2.11 -16.60 1.49
N LEU A 26 -1.45 -15.76 0.68
CA LEU A 26 -2.11 -14.82 -0.23
C LEU A 26 -2.88 -15.52 -1.35
N SER A 27 -2.34 -16.61 -1.90
CA SER A 27 -3.02 -17.38 -2.95
C SER A 27 -4.28 -18.11 -2.47
N GLU A 28 -4.32 -18.45 -1.18
CA GLU A 28 -5.46 -19.09 -0.52
C GLU A 28 -6.46 -18.07 0.07
N ALA A 29 -6.03 -16.83 0.27
CA ALA A 29 -6.85 -15.77 0.84
C ALA A 29 -7.90 -15.25 -0.17
N ASP A 30 -9.11 -14.99 0.33
CA ASP A 30 -10.04 -14.11 -0.36
C ASP A 30 -9.68 -12.63 -0.11
N ARG A 31 -10.33 -11.73 -0.86
CA ARG A 31 -10.11 -10.28 -0.72
C ARG A 31 -10.30 -9.78 0.71
N GLY A 32 -11.28 -10.32 1.44
CA GLY A 32 -11.56 -9.89 2.82
C GLY A 32 -10.49 -10.33 3.83
N SER A 33 -9.68 -11.34 3.48
CA SER A 33 -8.74 -12.00 4.38
C SER A 33 -7.30 -11.50 4.23
N VAL A 34 -6.98 -10.67 3.23
CA VAL A 34 -5.62 -10.14 2.98
C VAL A 34 -5.08 -9.37 4.19
N ALA A 35 -5.91 -8.56 4.84
CA ALA A 35 -5.52 -7.86 6.08
C ALA A 35 -5.17 -8.84 7.21
N GLY A 36 -5.82 -10.00 7.25
CA GLY A 36 -5.46 -11.10 8.15
C GLY A 36 -4.08 -11.67 7.83
N VAL A 37 -3.73 -11.84 6.56
CA VAL A 37 -2.38 -12.28 6.15
C VAL A 37 -1.32 -11.29 6.63
N VAL A 38 -1.55 -9.98 6.45
CA VAL A 38 -0.65 -8.93 6.97
C VAL A 38 -0.51 -9.03 8.50
N ALA A 39 -1.60 -9.25 9.23
CA ALA A 39 -1.55 -9.39 10.68
C ALA A 39 -0.73 -10.62 11.15
N HIS A 40 -0.70 -11.71 10.36
CA HIS A 40 0.13 -12.88 10.64
C HIS A 40 1.58 -12.72 10.17
N HIS A 41 1.81 -11.90 9.14
CA HIS A 41 3.12 -11.65 8.53
C HIS A 41 3.44 -10.15 8.46
N PRO A 42 3.50 -9.43 9.59
CA PRO A 42 3.56 -7.96 9.60
C PRO A 42 4.87 -7.39 9.05
N SER A 43 5.93 -8.19 8.97
CA SER A 43 7.22 -7.82 8.39
C SER A 43 7.33 -8.10 6.89
N SER A 44 6.32 -8.72 6.26
CA SER A 44 6.37 -9.13 4.86
C SER A 44 6.05 -7.96 3.93
N PRO A 45 7.00 -7.45 3.12
CA PRO A 45 6.69 -6.44 2.12
C PRO A 45 5.67 -6.94 1.10
N LEU A 46 5.66 -8.25 0.79
CA LEU A 46 4.71 -8.85 -0.15
C LEU A 46 3.27 -8.74 0.36
N ALA A 47 3.02 -9.06 1.63
CA ALA A 47 1.67 -8.97 2.20
C ALA A 47 1.14 -7.52 2.19
N TRP A 48 1.99 -6.54 2.50
CA TRP A 48 1.62 -5.14 2.46
C TRP A 48 1.39 -4.62 1.03
N ALA A 49 2.18 -5.08 0.05
CA ALA A 49 1.99 -4.72 -1.36
C ALA A 49 0.64 -5.22 -1.90
N GLU A 50 0.25 -6.46 -1.57
CA GLU A 50 -1.09 -6.98 -1.94
C GLU A 50 -2.22 -6.20 -1.28
N LEU A 51 -2.06 -5.84 0.00
CA LEU A 51 -3.06 -5.04 0.71
C LEU A 51 -3.20 -3.63 0.08
N ALA A 52 -2.10 -3.04 -0.39
CA ALA A 52 -2.10 -1.77 -1.11
C ALA A 52 -2.85 -1.87 -2.44
N ASP A 53 -2.57 -2.91 -3.23
CA ASP A 53 -3.26 -3.16 -4.51
C ASP A 53 -4.76 -3.44 -4.31
N LEU A 54 -5.11 -4.21 -3.28
CA LEU A 54 -6.51 -4.44 -2.91
C LEU A 54 -7.23 -3.12 -2.58
N ALA A 55 -6.63 -2.30 -1.71
CA ALA A 55 -7.19 -1.00 -1.35
C ALA A 55 -7.35 -0.08 -2.57
N ASP A 56 -6.37 -0.07 -3.49
CA ASP A 56 -6.45 0.70 -4.73
C ASP A 56 -7.61 0.24 -5.63
N SER A 57 -7.82 -1.08 -5.72
CA SER A 57 -8.91 -1.69 -6.48
C SER A 57 -10.31 -1.35 -5.93
N GLU A 58 -10.39 -1.05 -4.63
CA GLU A 58 -11.61 -0.60 -3.94
C GLU A 58 -11.78 0.92 -3.95
N GLY A 59 -10.85 1.66 -4.57
CA GLY A 59 -10.86 3.13 -4.63
C GLY A 59 -10.43 3.79 -3.32
N ARG A 60 -9.86 3.06 -2.36
CA ARG A 60 -9.37 3.58 -1.08
C ARG A 60 -7.95 4.14 -1.22
N ALA A 61 -7.83 5.28 -1.92
CA ALA A 61 -6.53 5.85 -2.27
C ALA A 61 -5.63 6.19 -1.07
N LEU A 62 -6.20 6.65 0.05
CA LEU A 62 -5.45 6.94 1.28
C LEU A 62 -4.86 5.65 1.88
N ASP A 63 -5.68 4.60 1.98
CA ASP A 63 -5.27 3.30 2.51
C ASP A 63 -4.20 2.67 1.61
N ALA A 64 -4.43 2.67 0.29
CA ALA A 64 -3.48 2.17 -0.69
C ALA A 64 -2.11 2.87 -0.57
N PHE A 65 -2.12 4.20 -0.42
CA PHE A 65 -0.89 4.96 -0.21
C PHE A 65 -0.19 4.56 1.09
N ALA A 66 -0.91 4.51 2.21
CA ALA A 66 -0.34 4.14 3.51
C ALA A 66 0.27 2.73 3.50
N TYR A 67 -0.42 1.76 2.91
CA TYR A 67 0.06 0.38 2.81
C TYR A 67 1.26 0.24 1.87
N ALA A 68 1.25 0.96 0.74
CA ALA A 68 2.37 0.95 -0.20
C ALA A 68 3.64 1.52 0.43
N VAL A 69 3.56 2.61 1.19
CA VAL A 69 4.71 3.19 1.91
C VAL A 69 5.31 2.17 2.88
N VAL A 70 4.49 1.45 3.64
CA VAL A 70 4.98 0.40 4.56
C VAL A 70 5.65 -0.74 3.80
N ALA A 71 5.07 -1.18 2.68
CA ALA A 71 5.66 -2.21 1.84
C ALA A 71 7.03 -1.79 1.27
N VAL A 72 7.16 -0.54 0.80
CA VAL A 72 8.41 0.03 0.28
C VAL A 72 9.48 0.08 1.38
N ASP A 73 9.14 0.56 2.58
CA ASP A 73 10.08 0.68 3.69
C ASP A 73 10.58 -0.69 4.18
N LEU A 74 9.69 -1.68 4.30
CA LEU A 74 10.07 -3.05 4.67
C LEU A 74 10.96 -3.71 3.61
N ALA A 75 10.62 -3.54 2.34
CA ALA A 75 11.41 -4.07 1.23
C ALA A 75 12.82 -3.45 1.20
N ARG A 76 12.94 -2.13 1.35
CA ARG A 76 14.24 -1.45 1.45
C ARG A 76 15.05 -1.96 2.62
N GLY A 77 14.45 -2.09 3.80
CA GLY A 77 15.12 -2.66 4.97
C GLY A 77 15.65 -4.09 4.72
N SER A 78 14.87 -4.94 4.03
CA SER A 78 15.32 -6.28 3.66
C SER A 78 16.42 -6.27 2.60
N LEU A 79 16.36 -5.38 1.62
CA LEU A 79 17.40 -5.25 0.59
C LEU A 79 18.71 -4.74 1.20
N GLU A 80 18.64 -3.71 2.04
CA GLU A 80 19.80 -3.16 2.76
C GLU A 80 20.47 -4.21 3.66
N ALA A 81 19.68 -5.07 4.30
CA ALA A 81 20.21 -6.20 5.08
C ALA A 81 20.99 -7.22 4.21
N SER A 82 20.66 -7.33 2.92
CA SER A 82 21.37 -8.14 1.93
C SER A 82 22.55 -7.42 1.27
N GLY A 83 22.83 -6.17 1.65
CA GLY A 83 23.97 -5.38 1.16
C GLY A 83 23.66 -4.45 -0.01
N TRP A 84 22.39 -4.37 -0.46
CA TRP A 84 21.94 -3.42 -1.47
C TRP A 84 22.01 -1.98 -0.94
N ARG A 85 22.21 -1.02 -1.85
CA ARG A 85 22.16 0.41 -1.54
C ARG A 85 21.10 1.13 -2.38
N PRO A 86 20.45 2.19 -1.84
CA PRO A 86 19.53 3.02 -2.60
C PRO A 86 20.11 3.48 -3.94
N GLY A 87 19.43 3.13 -5.03
CA GLY A 87 19.82 3.46 -6.40
C GLY A 87 20.55 2.33 -7.14
N GLU A 88 20.90 1.24 -6.48
CA GLU A 88 21.34 0.01 -7.16
C GLU A 88 20.13 -0.71 -7.80
N PRO A 89 20.34 -1.44 -8.91
CA PRO A 89 19.26 -2.11 -9.63
C PRO A 89 18.63 -3.22 -8.78
N VAL A 90 17.31 -3.42 -8.97
CA VAL A 90 16.52 -4.47 -8.34
C VAL A 90 15.68 -5.12 -9.44
N PRO A 91 16.18 -6.20 -10.08
CA PRO A 91 15.62 -6.69 -11.33
C PRO A 91 14.25 -7.38 -11.14
N TRP A 92 13.35 -7.19 -12.09
CA TRP A 92 12.02 -7.80 -12.17
C TRP A 92 12.04 -9.32 -12.41
N SER A 93 13.14 -9.83 -12.99
CA SER A 93 13.34 -11.26 -13.26
C SER A 93 13.21 -12.10 -11.99
N GLU A 94 13.70 -11.57 -10.87
CA GLU A 94 13.58 -12.18 -9.56
C GLU A 94 12.17 -12.00 -9.00
N GLU A 95 11.51 -13.11 -8.69
CA GLU A 95 10.11 -13.09 -8.26
C GLU A 95 9.93 -12.39 -6.91
N SER A 96 10.86 -12.55 -5.98
CA SER A 96 10.79 -11.91 -4.66
C SER A 96 10.87 -10.38 -4.77
N ASN A 97 11.64 -9.86 -5.73
CA ASN A 97 11.80 -8.42 -5.99
C ASN A 97 10.51 -7.74 -6.44
N ARG A 98 9.56 -8.50 -7.02
CA ARG A 98 8.30 -7.95 -7.51
C ARG A 98 7.48 -7.30 -6.40
N ALA A 99 7.64 -7.71 -5.14
CA ALA A 99 6.99 -7.06 -4.01
C ALA A 99 7.41 -5.58 -3.89
N TYR A 100 8.72 -5.29 -3.98
CA TYR A 100 9.25 -3.92 -3.95
C TYR A 100 8.79 -3.09 -5.15
N LEU A 101 8.92 -3.66 -6.35
CA LEU A 101 8.59 -2.97 -7.60
C LEU A 101 7.09 -2.66 -7.69
N ARG A 102 6.23 -3.60 -7.27
CA ARG A 102 4.78 -3.37 -7.18
C ARG A 102 4.43 -2.35 -6.11
N ALA A 103 5.09 -2.36 -4.96
CA ALA A 103 4.86 -1.38 -3.90
C ALA A 103 5.20 0.05 -4.36
N LEU A 104 6.32 0.25 -5.08
CA LEU A 104 6.66 1.54 -5.69
C LEU A 104 5.61 2.01 -6.69
N ASP A 105 5.10 1.12 -7.54
CA ASP A 105 4.04 1.47 -8.49
C ASP A 105 2.71 1.79 -7.78
N ALA A 106 2.34 1.04 -6.75
CA ALA A 106 1.17 1.31 -5.92
C ALA A 106 1.28 2.67 -5.22
N GLU A 107 2.45 2.98 -4.65
CA GLU A 107 2.72 4.26 -4.02
C GLU A 107 2.62 5.41 -5.04
N ARG A 108 3.22 5.24 -6.22
CA ARG A 108 3.15 6.20 -7.33
C ARG A 108 1.70 6.49 -7.74
N ARG A 109 0.91 5.43 -7.97
CA ARG A 109 -0.51 5.54 -8.37
C ARG A 109 -1.34 6.23 -7.28
N ALA A 110 -1.21 5.80 -6.03
CA ALA A 110 -1.99 6.32 -4.92
C ALA A 110 -1.60 7.78 -4.60
N ALA A 111 -0.30 8.12 -4.60
CA ALA A 111 0.19 9.48 -4.44
C ALA A 111 -0.37 10.43 -5.50
N ALA A 112 -0.39 10.01 -6.77
CA ALA A 112 -0.99 10.80 -7.85
C ALA A 112 -2.49 11.04 -7.64
N ARG A 113 -3.24 10.03 -7.18
CA ARG A 113 -4.68 10.18 -6.84
C ARG A 113 -4.92 11.15 -5.69
N LEU A 114 -3.97 11.28 -4.76
CA LEU A 114 -4.02 12.19 -3.62
C LEU A 114 -3.47 13.60 -3.93
N GLY A 115 -2.95 13.85 -5.14
CA GLY A 115 -2.31 15.12 -5.50
C GLY A 115 -0.93 15.34 -4.89
N LEU A 116 -0.24 14.26 -4.49
CA LEU A 116 1.12 14.29 -3.94
C LEU A 116 2.15 14.14 -5.07
N ASP A 117 2.20 15.12 -5.97
CA ASP A 117 2.93 15.02 -7.25
C ASP A 117 4.44 14.75 -7.07
N GLU A 118 5.09 15.41 -6.12
CA GLU A 118 6.52 15.18 -5.84
C GLU A 118 6.79 13.74 -5.35
N ARG A 119 5.86 13.19 -4.54
CA ARG A 119 5.96 11.82 -4.03
C ARG A 119 5.76 10.82 -5.15
N ALA A 120 4.76 11.06 -6.01
CA ALA A 120 4.51 10.23 -7.19
C ALA A 120 5.71 10.24 -8.15
N ALA A 121 6.30 11.41 -8.41
CA ALA A 121 7.49 11.54 -9.26
C ALA A 121 8.71 10.82 -8.68
N ARG A 122 8.93 10.90 -7.36
CA ARG A 122 10.01 10.16 -6.70
C ARG A 122 9.82 8.65 -6.81
N ALA A 123 8.62 8.15 -6.52
CA ALA A 123 8.30 6.72 -6.63
C ALA A 123 8.48 6.20 -8.07
N ALA A 124 8.08 6.99 -9.07
CA ALA A 124 8.31 6.66 -10.48
C ALA A 124 9.81 6.59 -10.81
N SER A 125 10.59 7.58 -10.38
CA SER A 125 12.04 7.59 -10.58
C SER A 125 12.75 6.43 -9.86
N ASP A 126 12.29 6.07 -8.66
CA ASP A 126 12.83 4.92 -7.92
C ASP A 126 12.53 3.61 -8.64
N LEU A 127 11.31 3.47 -9.20
CA LEU A 127 10.90 2.28 -9.94
C LEU A 127 11.68 2.14 -11.25
N GLU A 128 11.76 3.19 -12.06
CA GLU A 128 12.53 3.20 -13.31
C GLU A 128 14.03 3.00 -13.07
N GLY A 129 14.55 3.53 -11.97
CA GLY A 129 15.94 3.34 -11.56
C GLY A 129 16.25 1.92 -11.07
N ALA A 130 15.28 1.25 -10.44
CA ALA A 130 15.40 -0.13 -9.99
C ALA A 130 15.36 -1.11 -11.16
N ASP A 131 14.39 -0.97 -12.07
CA ASP A 131 14.27 -1.74 -13.30
C ASP A 131 13.40 -0.97 -14.32
N ALA A 132 13.97 -0.70 -15.49
CA ALA A 132 13.32 0.10 -16.54
C ALA A 132 12.12 -0.63 -17.21
N GLU A 133 12.07 -1.96 -17.17
CA GLU A 133 10.96 -2.74 -17.72
C GLU A 133 9.81 -2.87 -16.71
N ALA A 134 10.09 -2.76 -15.41
CA ALA A 134 9.11 -2.99 -14.35
C ALA A 134 7.80 -2.20 -14.52
N PRO A 135 7.78 -0.89 -14.84
CA PRO A 135 6.51 -0.17 -15.06
C PRO A 135 5.62 -0.83 -16.12
N ALA A 136 6.20 -1.23 -17.25
CA ALA A 136 5.45 -1.86 -18.35
C ALA A 136 5.02 -3.29 -17.99
N ARG A 137 5.87 -4.05 -17.29
CA ARG A 137 5.55 -5.40 -16.80
C ARG A 137 4.41 -5.36 -15.79
N ILE A 138 4.46 -4.47 -14.80
CA ILE A 138 3.38 -4.25 -13.82
C ILE A 138 2.08 -3.88 -14.53
N ALA A 139 2.13 -2.91 -15.44
CA ALA A 139 0.95 -2.46 -16.17
C ALA A 139 0.29 -3.56 -17.02
N SER A 140 1.03 -4.60 -17.42
CA SER A 140 0.52 -5.73 -18.21
C SER A 140 0.13 -6.96 -17.38
N GLU A 141 0.83 -7.23 -16.28
CA GLU A 141 0.64 -8.43 -15.46
C GLU A 141 -0.24 -8.20 -14.23
N PHE A 142 -0.28 -6.98 -13.71
CA PHE A 142 -0.93 -6.62 -12.47
C PHE A 142 -1.94 -5.49 -12.64
N THR A 143 -2.45 -5.28 -13.87
CA THR A 143 -3.44 -4.24 -14.15
C THR A 143 -4.66 -4.41 -13.21
N PRO A 144 -5.03 -3.40 -12.40
CA PRO A 144 -6.29 -3.43 -11.65
C PRO A 144 -7.52 -3.23 -12.55
N THR A 145 -7.35 -3.08 -13.86
CA THR A 145 -8.43 -2.76 -14.78
C THR A 145 -9.09 -4.03 -15.31
N GLN A 146 -10.18 -4.43 -14.66
CA GLN A 146 -11.47 -4.49 -15.34
C GLN A 146 -12.59 -4.32 -14.30
N VAL A 147 -12.89 -3.06 -13.97
CA VAL A 147 -14.27 -2.66 -13.69
C VAL A 147 -15.06 -2.76 -15.01
N ILE A 148 -15.43 -3.98 -15.38
CA ILE A 148 -16.65 -4.15 -16.18
C ILE A 148 -17.78 -3.81 -15.22
N THR A 149 -18.17 -2.55 -15.19
CA THR A 149 -19.47 -2.16 -14.65
C THR A 149 -20.53 -2.78 -15.57
N VAL A 150 -20.93 -4.02 -15.30
CA VAL A 150 -22.21 -4.53 -15.80
C VAL A 150 -23.25 -3.67 -15.11
N VAL A 151 -23.77 -2.67 -15.84
CA VAL A 151 -24.97 -1.94 -15.44
C VAL A 151 -26.12 -2.95 -15.49
N GLY A 152 -26.27 -3.72 -14.42
CA GLY A 152 -27.43 -4.55 -14.15
C GLY A 152 -28.48 -3.68 -13.50
N ALA A 153 -29.51 -3.33 -14.26
CA ALA A 153 -30.69 -2.67 -13.75
C ALA A 153 -31.38 -3.51 -12.66
N ALA A 154 -31.28 -3.06 -11.41
CA ALA A 154 -32.26 -3.27 -10.35
C ALA A 154 -32.15 -2.04 -9.43
N ALA A 155 -32.89 -0.97 -9.71
CA ALA A 155 -34.26 -0.77 -9.20
C ALA A 155 -34.36 -1.01 -7.69
N GLY A 156 -34.16 0.08 -6.93
CA GLY A 156 -34.67 0.28 -5.58
C GLY A 156 -33.91 -0.44 -4.47
N LEU A 157 -33.43 0.32 -3.48
CA LEU A 157 -33.46 0.02 -2.04
C LEU A 157 -32.57 1.03 -1.29
N PHE A 158 -32.93 2.31 -1.33
CA PHE A 158 -32.63 3.22 -0.23
C PHE A 158 -33.85 4.13 -0.06
N ALA A 159 -34.71 3.76 0.90
CA ALA A 159 -35.65 4.72 1.46
C ALA A 159 -34.85 5.69 2.35
N PRO A 160 -35.15 7.00 2.34
CA PRO A 160 -34.47 7.93 3.24
C PRO A 160 -34.81 7.59 4.69
N ALA A 161 -33.78 7.42 5.52
CA ALA A 161 -33.97 7.29 6.96
C ALA A 161 -34.60 8.57 7.50
N VAL A 162 -35.71 8.41 8.23
CA VAL A 162 -36.37 9.49 8.98
C VAL A 162 -35.39 10.03 10.01
N GLY A 163 -35.22 11.36 10.03
CA GLY A 163 -34.30 12.06 10.91
C GLY A 163 -34.52 11.72 12.38
N THR A 164 -33.43 11.42 13.09
CA THR A 164 -33.42 11.38 14.55
C THR A 164 -33.13 12.79 15.04
N GLU A 165 -34.13 13.45 15.63
CA GLU A 165 -33.93 14.70 16.35
C GLU A 165 -33.04 14.44 17.57
N ALA A 166 -31.89 15.12 17.63
CA ALA A 166 -31.09 15.19 18.83
C ALA A 166 -31.84 16.04 19.87
N ARG A 167 -32.28 15.43 20.98
CA ARG A 167 -32.71 16.19 22.15
C ARG A 167 -31.48 16.79 22.81
N THR A 168 -31.32 18.10 22.68
CA THR A 168 -30.40 18.89 23.50
C THR A 168 -30.78 18.70 24.98
N GLY A 169 -29.81 18.24 25.78
CA GLY A 169 -29.98 18.02 27.21
C GLY A 169 -30.43 19.28 27.95
N GLU A 170 -31.20 19.06 29.01
CA GLU A 170 -31.70 20.08 29.94
C GLU A 170 -30.55 20.93 30.50
N PRO A 171 -30.68 22.27 30.59
CA PRO A 171 -29.62 23.11 31.12
C PRO A 171 -29.44 22.82 32.63
N LEU A 172 -28.20 22.51 33.03
CA LEU A 172 -27.78 22.51 34.42
C LEU A 172 -28.01 23.90 35.01
N ALA A 173 -28.81 23.98 36.08
CA ALA A 173 -29.04 25.22 36.83
C ALA A 173 -27.71 25.80 37.34
N GLU A 174 -27.47 27.08 37.05
CA GLU A 174 -26.37 27.84 37.64
C GLU A 174 -26.57 27.93 39.17
N PRO A 175 -25.49 27.80 39.97
CA PRO A 175 -25.60 28.02 41.40
C PRO A 175 -25.86 29.51 41.66
N ASP A 176 -26.92 29.76 42.44
CA ASP A 176 -27.35 31.08 42.87
C ASP A 176 -26.24 31.78 43.65
N ALA A 177 -25.70 32.85 43.09
CA ALA A 177 -24.75 33.74 43.75
C ALA A 177 -25.52 34.93 44.33
N ALA A 178 -25.95 34.78 45.58
CA ALA A 178 -26.30 35.89 46.46
C ALA A 178 -26.34 35.37 47.91
N ASP A 179 -25.94 36.08 48.95
CA ASP A 179 -25.07 37.23 49.14
C ASP A 179 -24.86 37.31 50.67
N ALA A 180 -23.75 37.90 51.09
CA ALA A 180 -23.55 38.60 52.36
C ALA A 180 -23.76 37.89 53.72
N ALA A 181 -22.69 37.91 54.54
CA ALA A 181 -22.55 38.80 55.71
C ALA A 181 -21.82 38.12 56.89
N GLY A 182 -20.60 38.56 57.22
CA GLY A 182 -20.30 39.23 58.50
C GLY A 182 -19.41 38.32 59.38
N GLU A 183 -18.15 38.68 59.65
CA GLU A 183 -17.69 39.28 60.93
C GLU A 183 -18.05 38.37 62.14
N ASP A 184 -17.14 37.74 62.86
CA ASP A 184 -15.94 38.25 63.57
C ASP A 184 -14.90 37.11 63.79
#